data_AF-A0A969QR50-F1
#
_entry.id   AF-A0A969QR50-F1
#
_cell.length_a   1.000
_cell.length_b   1.000
_cell.length_c   1.000
_cell.angle_alpha   90.00
_cell.angle_beta   90.00
_cell.angle_gamma   90.00
#
_symmetry.space_group_name_H-M   'P 1'
#
loop_
_entity.id
_entity.type
_entity.pdbx_description
1 polymer ?
#
loop_
_entity_poly.entity_id
_entity_poly.type
_entity_poly.pdbx_seq_one_letter_code
_entity_poly.pdbx_strand_id
1 'polypeptide(L)'
;RHPTKESDLLKEINLGVSTDTWAEYHALIAKRQAETLTDEEQQQLIKISDRLEIANVRRMKALIELSDLRGQSLSTVMQELGIPESH
;
A
#
# COMPACT_ATOMS: atom_id res chain seq x y z
N ARG A 1 24.92 -8.54 7.77
CA ARG A 1 23.66 -7.75 7.67
C ARG A 1 24.04 -6.34 7.25
N HIS A 2 23.39 -5.79 6.23
CA HIS A 2 23.56 -4.39 5.81
C HIS A 2 22.49 -3.55 6.52
N PRO A 3 22.76 -2.94 7.69
CA PRO A 3 21.74 -2.31 8.53
C PRO A 3 21.03 -1.15 7.82
N THR A 4 21.71 -0.50 6.87
CA THR A 4 21.14 0.57 6.06
C THR A 4 20.04 0.06 5.13
N LYS A 5 20.31 -1.04 4.41
CA LYS A 5 19.37 -1.63 3.46
C LYS A 5 18.08 -2.12 4.14
N GLU A 6 18.20 -2.83 5.26
CA GLU A 6 17.02 -3.27 6.02
C GLU A 6 16.21 -2.08 6.54
N SER A 7 16.86 -1.05 7.07
CA SER A 7 16.18 0.16 7.52
C SER A 7 15.44 0.88 6.38
N ASP A 8 16.02 0.92 5.19
CA ASP A 8 15.41 1.59 4.04
C ASP A 8 14.20 0.81 3.50
N LEU A 9 14.28 -0.52 3.46
CA LEU A 9 13.15 -1.38 3.13
C LEU A 9 12.00 -1.19 4.13
N LEU A 10 12.30 -1.14 5.42
CA LEU A 10 11.29 -0.88 6.45
C LEU A 10 10.63 0.50 6.30
N LYS A 11 11.39 1.53 5.90
CA LYS A 11 10.79 2.84 5.59
C LYS A 11 9.86 2.75 4.38
N GLU A 12 10.28 2.09 3.31
CA GLU A 12 9.46 1.93 2.10
C GLU A 12 8.17 1.15 2.39
N ILE A 13 8.25 0.08 3.19
CA ILE A 13 7.10 -0.72 3.60
C ILE A 13 6.07 0.12 4.39
N ASN A 14 6.56 1.06 5.20
CA ASN A 14 5.74 1.89 6.09
C ASN A 14 5.30 3.22 5.47
N LEU A 15 5.84 3.62 4.31
CA LEU A 15 5.53 4.90 3.67
C LEU A 15 4.04 5.01 3.32
N GLY A 16 3.46 3.91 2.83
CA GLY A 16 2.03 3.79 2.56
C GLY A 16 1.45 4.95 1.74
N VAL A 17 0.17 5.21 1.97
CA VAL A 17 -0.56 6.36 1.41
C VAL A 17 -1.12 7.17 2.58
N SER A 18 -1.13 8.51 2.47
CA SER A 18 -1.52 9.39 3.57
C SER A 18 -2.95 9.15 4.04
N THR A 19 -3.23 9.44 5.30
CA THR A 19 -4.58 9.36 5.89
C THR A 19 -5.60 10.16 5.09
N ASP A 20 -5.20 11.34 4.60
CA ASP A 20 -6.07 12.22 3.83
C ASP A 20 -6.42 11.61 2.47
N THR A 21 -5.44 10.97 1.82
CA THR A 21 -5.67 10.27 0.54
C THR A 21 -6.59 9.07 0.75
N TRP A 22 -6.45 8.34 1.86
CA TRP A 22 -7.38 7.28 2.23
C TRP A 22 -8.79 7.82 2.50
N ALA A 23 -8.93 8.92 3.24
CA ALA A 23 -10.22 9.53 3.52
C ALA A 23 -10.92 9.95 2.22
N GLU A 24 -10.19 10.58 1.30
CA GLU A 24 -10.69 10.96 -0.01
C GLU A 24 -11.12 9.73 -0.83
N TYR A 25 -10.29 8.69 -0.88
CA TYR A 25 -10.62 7.44 -1.55
C TYR A 25 -11.93 6.82 -1.04
N HIS A 26 -12.07 6.69 0.28
CA HIS A 26 -13.27 6.09 0.89
C HIS A 26 -14.52 6.96 0.65
N ALA A 27 -14.39 8.29 0.68
CA ALA A 27 -15.50 9.18 0.35
C ALA A 27 -15.97 9.01 -1.11
N LEU A 28 -15.04 8.89 -2.06
CA LEU A 28 -15.36 8.65 -3.46
C LEU A 28 -15.98 7.25 -3.68
N ILE A 29 -15.49 6.22 -2.98
CA ILE A 29 -16.11 4.89 -3.01
C ILE A 29 -17.56 4.94 -2.48
N ALA A 30 -17.80 5.66 -1.37
CA ALA A 30 -19.14 5.81 -0.82
C ALA A 30 -20.09 6.52 -1.81
N LYS A 31 -19.62 7.59 -2.47
CA LYS A 31 -20.39 8.27 -3.53
C LYS A 31 -20.68 7.36 -4.73
N ARG A 32 -19.70 6.55 -5.14
CA ARG A 32 -19.87 5.56 -6.21
C ARG A 32 -20.94 4.54 -5.86
N GLN A 33 -20.92 4.02 -4.63
CA GLN A 33 -21.91 3.05 -4.14
C GLN A 33 -23.31 3.65 -4.01
N ALA A 34 -23.39 4.95 -3.68
CA ALA A 34 -24.64 5.70 -3.63
C ALA A 34 -25.12 6.19 -5.01
N GLU A 35 -24.38 5.88 -6.09
CA GLU A 35 -24.66 6.36 -7.45
C GLU A 35 -24.71 7.90 -7.59
N THR A 36 -24.00 8.62 -6.70
CA THR A 36 -23.93 10.09 -6.70
C THR A 36 -22.57 10.63 -7.13
N LEU A 37 -21.71 9.78 -7.69
CA LEU A 37 -20.37 10.15 -8.13
C LEU A 37 -20.46 10.96 -9.43
N THR A 38 -19.87 12.15 -9.45
CA THR A 38 -19.75 12.96 -10.68
C THR A 38 -18.63 12.44 -11.58
N ASP A 39 -18.61 12.88 -12.85
CA ASP A 39 -17.57 12.50 -13.80
C ASP A 39 -16.19 13.00 -13.32
N GLU A 40 -16.10 14.20 -12.77
CA GLU A 40 -14.86 14.75 -12.21
C GLU A 40 -14.36 13.92 -11.03
N GLU A 41 -15.27 13.49 -10.15
CA GLU A 41 -14.97 12.63 -9.01
C GLU A 41 -14.60 11.22 -9.44
N GLN A 42 -15.19 10.70 -10.52
CA GLN A 42 -14.78 9.44 -11.13
C GLN A 42 -13.33 9.52 -11.63
N GLN A 43 -12.95 10.60 -12.30
CA GLN A 43 -11.56 10.82 -12.72
C GLN A 43 -10.61 10.90 -11.52
N GLN A 44 -11.05 11.52 -10.42
CA GLN A 44 -10.27 11.57 -9.19
C GLN A 44 -10.12 10.18 -8.54
N LEU A 45 -11.19 9.40 -8.51
CA LEU A 45 -11.17 8.04 -7.99
C LEU A 45 -10.20 7.14 -8.77
N ILE A 46 -10.17 7.26 -10.11
CA ILE A 46 -9.20 6.56 -10.96
C ILE A 46 -7.76 6.95 -10.57
N LYS A 47 -7.46 8.25 -10.51
CA LYS A 47 -6.11 8.73 -10.16
C LYS A 47 -5.64 8.25 -8.78
N ILE A 48 -6.53 8.23 -7.79
CA ILE A 48 -6.19 7.75 -6.45
C ILE A 48 -5.97 6.23 -6.47
N SER A 49 -6.80 5.49 -7.21
CA SER A 49 -6.64 4.04 -7.36
C SER A 49 -5.30 3.67 -7.99
N ASP A 50 -4.90 4.37 -9.06
CA ASP A 50 -3.60 4.16 -9.72
C ASP A 50 -2.43 4.41 -8.75
N ARG A 51 -2.52 5.47 -7.94
CA ARG A 51 -1.51 5.80 -6.92
C ARG A 51 -1.44 4.71 -5.84
N LEU A 52 -2.58 4.18 -5.41
CA LEU A 52 -2.65 3.10 -4.43
C LEU A 52 -2.03 1.80 -4.98
N GLU A 53 -2.30 1.47 -6.24
CA GLU A 53 -1.70 0.31 -6.90
C GLU A 53 -0.18 0.43 -6.98
N ILE A 54 0.33 1.59 -7.42
CA ILE A 54 1.78 1.84 -7.48
C ILE A 54 2.42 1.72 -6.09
N ALA A 55 1.78 2.27 -5.06
CA ALA A 55 2.27 2.18 -3.69
C ALA A 55 2.29 0.72 -3.19
N ASN A 56 1.24 -0.05 -3.48
CA ASN A 56 1.16 -1.47 -3.13
C ASN A 56 2.23 -2.31 -3.84
N VAL A 57 2.49 -2.07 -5.12
CA VAL A 57 3.55 -2.75 -5.87
C VAL A 57 4.93 -2.47 -5.26
N ARG A 58 5.22 -1.21 -4.91
CA ARG A 58 6.47 -0.84 -4.25
C ARG A 58 6.62 -1.53 -2.90
N ARG A 59 5.56 -1.48 -2.08
CA ARG A 59 5.52 -2.15 -0.77
C ARG A 59 5.75 -3.65 -0.90
N MET A 60 5.14 -4.31 -1.88
CA MET A 60 5.30 -5.75 -2.10
C MET A 60 6.73 -6.12 -2.50
N LYS A 61 7.36 -5.32 -3.38
CA LYS A 61 8.77 -5.50 -3.75
C LYS A 61 9.69 -5.37 -2.55
N ALA A 62 9.47 -4.35 -1.71
CA ALA A 62 10.25 -4.15 -0.49
C ALA A 62 10.07 -5.30 0.52
N LEU A 63 8.86 -5.85 0.65
CA LEU A 63 8.60 -7.02 1.50
C LEU A 63 9.32 -8.28 1.01
N ILE A 64 9.29 -8.54 -0.31
CA ILE A 64 10.00 -9.67 -0.91
C ILE A 64 11.51 -9.52 -0.65
N GLU A 65 12.07 -8.34 -0.91
CA GLU A 65 13.50 -8.10 -0.70
C GLU A 65 13.90 -8.19 0.79
N LEU A 66 13.03 -7.76 1.70
CA LEU A 66 13.23 -7.95 3.13
C LEU A 66 13.19 -9.43 3.53
N SER A 67 12.28 -10.21 2.93
CA SER A 67 12.19 -11.66 3.17
C SER A 67 13.46 -12.40 2.72
N ASP A 68 14.00 -12.04 1.56
CA ASP A 68 15.28 -12.56 1.07
C ASP A 68 16.43 -12.15 1.99
N LEU A 69 16.46 -10.90 2.45
CA LEU A 69 17.50 -10.38 3.35
C LEU A 69 17.48 -11.08 4.72
N ARG A 70 16.30 -11.47 5.21
CA ARG A 70 16.11 -12.18 6.47
C ARG A 70 16.23 -13.70 6.34
N GLY A 71 16.17 -14.25 5.13
CA GLY A 71 16.12 -15.69 4.90
C GLY A 71 14.83 -16.33 5.41
N GLN A 72 13.72 -15.59 5.36
CA GLN A 72 12.39 -16.01 5.82
C GLN A 72 11.40 -16.00 4.65
N SER A 73 10.27 -16.69 4.78
CA SER A 73 9.20 -16.56 3.80
C SER A 73 8.59 -15.16 3.85
N LEU A 74 8.06 -14.70 2.72
CA LEU A 74 7.28 -13.46 2.65
C LEU A 74 6.15 -13.43 3.69
N SER A 75 5.40 -14.53 3.84
CA SER A 75 4.32 -14.65 4.84
C SER A 75 4.81 -14.46 6.27
N THR A 76 5.98 -15.03 6.61
CA THR A 76 6.57 -14.87 7.95
C THR A 76 6.92 -13.41 8.21
N VAL A 77 7.56 -12.73 7.24
CA VAL A 77 7.90 -11.31 7.38
C VAL A 77 6.66 -10.43 7.48
N MET A 78 5.63 -10.70 6.68
CA MET A 78 4.36 -9.95 6.76
C MET A 78 3.71 -10.12 8.14
N GLN A 79 3.66 -11.35 8.66
CA GLN A 79 3.14 -11.64 9.99
C GLN A 79 3.92 -10.92 11.10
N GLU A 80 5.26 -10.95 11.06
CA GLU A 80 6.13 -10.25 12.02
C GLU A 80 5.92 -8.74 12.02
N LEU A 81 5.61 -8.16 10.86
CA LEU A 81 5.36 -6.72 10.69
C LEU A 81 3.89 -6.34 10.93
N GLY A 82 3.03 -7.29 11.30
CA GLY A 82 1.59 -7.03 11.50
C GLY A 82 0.86 -6.64 10.22
N ILE A 83 1.37 -7.05 9.06
CA ILE A 83 0.78 -6.78 7.75
C ILE A 83 -0.14 -7.96 7.42
N PRO A 84 -1.45 -7.73 7.24
CA PRO A 84 -2.37 -8.79 6.85
C PRO A 84 -1.97 -9.34 5.48
N GLU A 85 -2.08 -10.66 5.31
CA GLU A 85 -2.00 -11.26 3.99
C GLU A 85 -3.16 -10.70 3.15
N SER A 86 -2.82 -10.12 2.00
CA SER A 86 -3.83 -9.72 1.02
C SER A 86 -4.49 -11.00 0.49
N HIS A 87 -5.77 -11.22 0.85
CA HIS A 87 -6.59 -12.32 0.30
C HIS A 87 -7.12 -11.98 -1.10
#